data_AF-A0AAP9GT54-F1
#
_entry.id   AF-A0AAP9GT54-F1
#
_cell.length_a   1.000
_cell.length_b   1.000
_cell.length_c   1.000
_cell.angle_alpha   90.00
_cell.angle_beta   90.00
_cell.angle_gamma   90.00
#
_symmetry.space_group_name_H-M   'P 1'
#
loop_
_entity.id
_entity.type
_entity.pdbx_description
1 polymer ?
#
loop_
_entity_poly.entity_id
_entity_poly.type
_entity_poly.pdbx_seq_one_letter_code
_entity_poly.pdbx_strand_id
1 'polypeptide(L)'
;MLNRYPIALSTLSLFLVACGSTDPSREYQSALPSEPQITPKTEVQNSATSWTGQATGNFRALLPCDNCEQHVIHLRLNDDQTFQLIDIKRSKQRQRENQVAGTIQAAQGNNQQDKQNQHPSQNTANEWLLNTENGQAYARIQLTAHGLKFSLYNQKNIQNQQKNETQVFLHPVENMQVSNALKHVDIQAEHVQNVEVKELNDPVMAHDYFLAIHNQSDQALQLHANDLVLVDQQYQEYAAVVDPQFLEPIPAQQKQWIKVSFHYPASVQADVIKIK
;
A
#
# COMPACT_ATOMS: atom_id res chain seq x y z
N MET A 1 -51.39 -34.33 -20.95
CA MET A 1 -50.47 -33.25 -21.39
C MET A 1 -49.08 -33.68 -20.94
N LEU A 2 -48.28 -34.39 -21.75
CA LEU A 2 -47.28 -33.84 -22.70
C LEU A 2 -46.55 -32.64 -22.07
N ASN A 3 -45.24 -32.65 -21.81
CA ASN A 3 -44.19 -33.04 -22.75
C ASN A 3 -42.85 -33.38 -22.05
N ARG A 4 -42.08 -34.28 -22.67
CA ARG A 4 -40.64 -34.52 -22.48
C ARG A 4 -39.86 -33.27 -22.97
N TYR A 5 -38.62 -32.96 -22.57
CA TYR A 5 -37.35 -33.61 -22.97
C TYR A 5 -36.18 -33.14 -22.09
N PRO A 6 -35.12 -33.97 -21.93
CA PRO A 6 -33.82 -33.57 -21.39
C PRO A 6 -32.93 -32.97 -22.48
N ILE A 7 -32.08 -32.00 -22.14
CA ILE A 7 -30.98 -31.57 -23.01
C ILE A 7 -29.69 -31.56 -22.17
N ALA A 8 -28.88 -32.59 -22.39
CA ALA A 8 -27.47 -32.59 -22.10
C ALA A 8 -26.76 -31.78 -23.19
N LEU A 9 -25.83 -30.91 -22.79
CA LEU A 9 -24.88 -30.26 -23.69
C LEU A 9 -23.47 -30.59 -23.20
N SER A 10 -22.99 -31.73 -23.70
CA SER A 10 -21.57 -32.01 -23.85
C SER A 10 -21.02 -31.18 -25.02
N THR A 11 -19.85 -30.58 -24.81
CA THR A 11 -18.66 -30.54 -25.68
C THR A 11 -18.00 -29.16 -25.62
N LEU A 12 -16.79 -29.11 -25.06
CA LEU A 12 -15.64 -28.63 -25.84
C LEU A 12 -14.35 -29.18 -25.22
N SER A 13 -13.79 -30.20 -25.87
CA SER A 13 -12.41 -30.64 -25.67
C SER A 13 -11.52 -29.79 -26.56
N LEU A 14 -10.52 -29.13 -26.00
CA LEU A 14 -9.35 -28.66 -26.74
C LEU A 14 -8.14 -29.45 -26.22
N PHE A 15 -7.70 -30.38 -27.07
CA PHE A 15 -6.47 -31.13 -26.88
C PHE A 15 -5.26 -30.21 -27.05
N LEU A 16 -4.30 -30.36 -26.13
CA LEU A 16 -2.90 -29.99 -26.30
C LEU A 16 -2.26 -30.88 -27.39
N VAL A 17 -1.27 -30.35 -28.11
CA VAL A 17 0.15 -30.83 -28.09
C VAL A 17 0.95 -30.23 -29.28
N ALA A 18 2.03 -29.54 -28.89
CA ALA A 18 3.38 -29.38 -29.43
C ALA A 18 3.70 -29.42 -30.95
N CYS A 19 4.60 -28.51 -31.34
CA CYS A 19 5.89 -28.91 -31.91
C CYS A 19 6.96 -27.86 -31.62
N GLY A 20 8.03 -28.26 -30.94
CA GLY A 20 9.25 -27.48 -30.76
C GLY A 20 10.39 -28.03 -31.63
N SER A 21 11.47 -27.24 -31.72
CA SER A 21 12.88 -27.56 -32.02
C SER A 21 13.52 -26.29 -32.61
N THR A 22 14.72 -25.82 -32.33
CA THR A 22 15.90 -26.26 -31.55
C THR A 22 16.89 -25.09 -31.58
N ASP A 23 17.62 -24.85 -30.48
CA ASP A 23 18.85 -24.02 -30.44
C ASP A 23 19.99 -24.62 -31.29
N PRO A 24 21.00 -23.81 -31.70
CA PRO A 24 22.27 -23.91 -30.98
C PRO A 24 23.05 -22.58 -30.82
N SER A 25 23.59 -22.42 -29.60
CA SER A 25 24.92 -21.93 -29.21
C SER A 25 25.67 -20.93 -30.11
N ARG A 26 26.04 -19.78 -29.55
CA ARG A 26 27.34 -19.15 -29.83
C ARG A 26 27.98 -18.55 -28.58
N GLU A 27 29.29 -18.80 -28.53
CA GLU A 27 30.24 -18.60 -27.44
C GLU A 27 30.45 -17.14 -27.01
N TYR A 28 30.83 -17.04 -25.73
CA TYR A 28 31.55 -15.92 -25.14
C TYR A 28 32.76 -15.49 -25.98
N GLN A 29 32.81 -14.22 -26.36
CA GLN A 29 34.08 -13.50 -26.48
C GLN A 29 33.96 -12.14 -25.78
N SER A 30 34.77 -12.02 -24.74
CA SER A 30 35.01 -10.81 -23.97
C SER A 30 35.75 -9.80 -24.86
N ALA A 31 35.21 -8.59 -24.99
CA ALA A 31 35.94 -7.43 -25.51
C ALA A 31 35.71 -6.26 -24.56
N LEU A 32 36.79 -5.79 -23.93
CA LEU A 32 36.79 -4.57 -23.12
C LEU A 32 36.26 -3.39 -23.95
N PRO A 33 35.36 -2.54 -23.41
CA PRO A 33 35.09 -1.25 -24.01
C PRO A 33 36.21 -0.27 -23.66
N SER A 34 36.84 0.28 -24.69
CA SER A 34 37.74 1.42 -24.61
C SER A 34 36.99 2.66 -24.10
N GLU A 35 37.69 3.43 -23.27
CA GLU A 35 37.33 4.71 -22.68
C GLU A 35 36.75 5.71 -23.70
N PRO A 36 35.55 6.30 -23.49
CA PRO A 36 35.08 7.41 -24.30
C PRO A 36 35.51 8.77 -23.74
N GLN A 37 36.10 9.57 -24.63
CA GLN A 37 36.51 10.94 -24.43
C GLN A 37 35.33 11.86 -24.06
N ILE A 38 35.54 12.70 -23.04
CA ILE A 38 34.61 13.72 -22.57
C ILE A 38 34.55 14.87 -23.57
N THR A 39 33.38 15.11 -24.16
CA THR A 39 33.03 16.39 -24.80
C THR A 39 31.89 17.02 -23.99
N PRO A 40 31.99 18.29 -23.55
CA PRO A 40 30.98 18.87 -22.67
C PRO A 40 29.75 19.25 -23.50
N LYS A 41 28.66 18.48 -23.36
CA LYS A 41 27.33 18.94 -23.78
C LYS A 41 26.83 19.92 -22.75
N THR A 42 26.61 21.15 -23.19
CA THR A 42 25.80 22.15 -22.50
C THR A 42 24.43 21.54 -22.21
N GLU A 43 24.21 21.18 -20.96
CA GLU A 43 22.93 20.68 -20.49
C GLU A 43 21.99 21.87 -20.38
N VAL A 44 21.03 21.93 -21.31
CA VAL A 44 19.87 22.80 -21.21
C VAL A 44 19.09 22.32 -19.98
N GLN A 45 19.22 23.08 -18.90
CA GLN A 45 18.54 22.86 -17.64
C GLN A 45 17.03 23.08 -17.84
N ASN A 46 16.32 22.00 -18.19
CA ASN A 46 14.87 21.96 -18.14
C ASN A 46 14.44 21.93 -16.67
N SER A 47 13.95 23.07 -16.19
CA SER A 47 13.35 23.26 -14.88
C SER A 47 12.03 22.48 -14.76
N ALA A 48 12.11 21.18 -14.51
CA ALA A 48 11.00 20.40 -13.99
C ALA A 48 11.12 20.41 -12.45
N THR A 49 10.24 21.13 -11.79
CA THR A 49 10.00 21.01 -10.35
C THR A 49 9.49 19.58 -10.09
N SER A 50 10.39 18.62 -9.90
CA SER A 50 10.03 17.21 -10.03
C SER A 50 9.39 16.69 -8.75
N TRP A 51 8.24 16.04 -8.92
CA TRP A 51 7.80 14.95 -8.08
C TRP A 51 8.98 13.99 -7.86
N THR A 52 9.65 14.08 -6.71
CA THR A 52 10.82 13.24 -6.42
C THR A 52 10.37 11.88 -5.88
N GLY A 53 11.17 10.84 -6.09
CA GLY A 53 10.91 9.48 -5.58
C GLY A 53 10.77 9.37 -4.05
N GLN A 54 10.90 10.48 -3.30
CA GLN A 54 10.59 10.52 -1.87
C GLN A 54 9.09 10.58 -1.58
N ALA A 55 8.25 10.96 -2.56
CA ALA A 55 6.79 11.01 -2.41
C ALA A 55 6.06 9.80 -2.99
N THR A 56 6.78 8.91 -3.67
CA THR A 56 6.24 7.73 -4.35
C THR A 56 6.26 6.53 -3.40
N GLY A 57 5.26 5.67 -3.51
CA GLY A 57 5.15 4.49 -2.64
C GLY A 57 3.73 4.17 -2.23
N ASN A 58 3.61 3.21 -1.30
CA ASN A 58 2.34 2.80 -0.73
C ASN A 58 2.19 3.41 0.66
N PHE A 59 0.98 3.86 0.97
CA PHE A 59 0.64 4.43 2.25
C PHE A 59 -0.68 3.83 2.74
N ARG A 60 -0.78 3.50 4.03
CA ARG A 60 -1.98 2.90 4.62
C ARG A 60 -2.35 3.54 5.96
N ALA A 61 -3.64 3.54 6.25
CA ALA A 61 -4.16 3.78 7.58
C ALA A 61 -5.32 2.83 7.91
N LEU A 62 -5.38 2.38 9.17
CA LEU A 62 -6.58 1.85 9.78
C LEU A 62 -7.21 2.97 10.61
N LEU A 63 -8.43 3.35 10.26
CA LEU A 63 -9.11 4.50 10.83
C LEU A 63 -10.22 4.06 11.80
N PRO A 64 -10.49 4.86 12.85
CA PRO A 64 -11.68 4.64 13.67
C PRO A 64 -12.94 4.75 12.80
N CYS A 65 -13.96 3.98 13.15
CA CYS A 65 -15.22 3.96 12.43
C CYS A 65 -16.41 3.84 13.37
N ASP A 66 -17.30 4.83 13.35
CA ASP A 66 -18.43 4.89 14.28
C ASP A 66 -19.54 3.86 13.94
N ASN A 67 -19.66 3.47 12.66
CA ASN A 67 -20.74 2.61 12.16
C ASN A 67 -20.21 1.45 11.31
N CYS A 68 -18.96 1.06 11.50
CA CYS A 68 -18.36 -0.06 10.79
C CYS A 68 -17.29 -0.73 11.66
N GLU A 69 -17.02 -2.00 11.39
CA GLU A 69 -16.00 -2.76 12.10
C GLU A 69 -14.60 -2.32 11.67
N GLN A 70 -14.43 -1.96 10.39
CA GLN A 70 -13.12 -1.55 9.86
C GLN A 70 -13.23 -0.48 8.80
N HIS A 71 -12.30 0.46 8.83
CA HIS A 71 -12.11 1.47 7.80
C HIS A 71 -10.63 1.53 7.45
N VAL A 72 -10.29 1.21 6.20
CA VAL A 72 -8.90 1.17 5.71
C VAL A 72 -8.77 2.06 4.50
N ILE A 73 -7.76 2.93 4.51
CA ILE A 73 -7.36 3.70 3.32
C ILE A 73 -6.00 3.17 2.87
N HIS A 74 -5.91 2.81 1.59
CA HIS A 74 -4.65 2.53 0.90
C HIS A 74 -4.48 3.56 -0.21
N LEU A 75 -3.39 4.32 -0.16
CA LEU A 75 -2.98 5.27 -1.19
C LEU A 75 -1.67 4.79 -1.81
N ARG A 76 -1.65 4.64 -3.13
CA ARG A 76 -0.45 4.44 -3.92
C ARG A 76 -0.16 5.70 -4.72
N LEU A 77 1.05 6.21 -4.58
CA LEU A 77 1.56 7.35 -5.32
C LEU A 77 2.63 6.87 -6.29
N ASN A 78 2.43 7.13 -7.59
CA ASN A 78 3.27 6.60 -8.66
C ASN A 78 4.28 7.64 -9.16
N ASP A 79 5.34 7.15 -9.80
CA ASP A 79 6.42 8.00 -10.37
C ASP A 79 5.92 8.89 -11.52
N ASP A 80 4.89 8.45 -12.24
CA ASP A 80 4.27 9.15 -13.36
C ASP A 80 3.27 10.24 -12.93
N GLN A 81 3.31 10.65 -11.65
CA GLN A 81 2.42 11.65 -11.05
C GLN A 81 0.95 11.24 -11.08
N THR A 82 0.67 9.93 -11.10
CA THR A 82 -0.67 9.40 -10.88
C THR A 82 -0.82 8.84 -9.47
N PHE A 83 -2.06 8.72 -9.02
CA PHE A 83 -2.37 8.03 -7.77
C PHE A 83 -3.48 7.00 -7.96
N GLN A 84 -3.48 6.02 -7.07
CA GLN A 84 -4.57 5.07 -6.88
C GLN A 84 -4.90 5.03 -5.39
N LEU A 85 -6.19 5.15 -5.06
CA LEU A 85 -6.68 5.11 -3.70
C LEU A 85 -7.79 4.08 -3.59
N ILE A 86 -7.73 3.28 -2.53
CA ILE A 86 -8.76 2.30 -2.16
C ILE A 86 -9.23 2.66 -0.73
N ASP A 87 -10.49 3.06 -0.60
CA ASP A 87 -11.18 3.25 0.68
C ASP A 87 -12.10 2.05 0.93
N ILE A 88 -11.80 1.27 1.97
CA ILE A 88 -12.52 0.07 2.35
C ILE A 88 -13.25 0.31 3.67
N LYS A 89 -14.56 0.11 3.69
CA LYS A 89 -15.39 0.13 4.91
C LYS A 89 -16.11 -1.20 5.07
N ARG A 90 -15.82 -1.90 6.17
CA ARG A 90 -16.42 -3.20 6.51
C ARG A 90 -17.36 -3.05 7.70
N SER A 91 -18.57 -3.55 7.54
CA SER A 91 -19.56 -3.73 8.62
C SER A 91 -19.89 -5.21 8.74
N LYS A 92 -20.57 -5.62 9.82
CA LYS A 92 -21.02 -7.01 10.06
C LYS A 92 -21.63 -7.71 8.84
N GLN A 93 -22.37 -6.97 8.03
CA GLN A 93 -23.17 -7.53 6.93
C GLN A 93 -22.60 -7.25 5.54
N ARG A 94 -21.70 -6.28 5.40
CA ARG A 94 -21.27 -5.78 4.10
C ARG A 94 -19.90 -5.13 4.15
N GLN A 95 -19.10 -5.44 3.14
CA GLN A 95 -17.92 -4.66 2.75
C GLN A 95 -18.28 -3.71 1.60
N ARG A 96 -17.79 -2.47 1.69
CA ARG A 96 -17.80 -1.50 0.59
C ARG A 96 -16.36 -1.11 0.29
N GLU A 97 -16.05 -1.07 -0.99
CA GLU A 97 -14.76 -0.63 -1.49
C GLU A 97 -15.02 0.47 -2.51
N ASN A 98 -14.34 1.60 -2.35
CA ASN A 98 -14.35 2.70 -3.28
C ASN A 98 -12.95 2.92 -3.82
N GLN A 99 -12.79 2.80 -5.13
CA GLN A 99 -11.52 3.01 -5.81
C GLN A 99 -11.55 4.35 -6.53
N VAL A 100 -10.50 5.14 -6.33
CA VAL A 100 -10.33 6.45 -6.95
C VAL A 100 -8.94 6.53 -7.54
N ALA A 101 -8.84 6.95 -8.79
CA ALA A 101 -7.58 7.21 -9.45
C ALA A 101 -7.55 8.61 -10.04
N GLY A 102 -6.36 9.09 -10.37
CA GLY A 102 -6.19 10.36 -11.04
C GLY A 102 -4.76 10.87 -11.00
N THR A 103 -4.62 12.19 -11.05
CA THR A 103 -3.33 12.87 -11.20
C THR A 103 -2.96 13.67 -9.96
N ILE A 104 -1.67 13.87 -9.79
CA ILE A 104 -1.07 14.61 -8.70
C ILE A 104 -0.55 15.94 -9.23
N GLN A 105 -0.92 17.04 -8.59
CA GLN A 105 -0.49 18.38 -8.98
C GLN A 105 -0.02 19.16 -7.77
N ALA A 106 1.02 19.98 -7.92
CA ALA A 106 1.44 20.89 -6.85
C ALA A 106 0.28 21.83 -6.48
N ALA A 107 -0.01 21.96 -5.19
CA ALA A 107 -0.99 22.93 -4.74
C ALA A 107 -0.45 24.35 -5.03
N GLN A 108 -1.09 25.10 -5.93
CA GLN A 108 -0.74 26.51 -6.11
C GLN A 108 -1.22 27.29 -4.87
N GLY A 109 -0.30 27.92 -4.16
CA GLY A 109 -0.65 28.78 -3.04
C GLY A 109 -1.50 29.96 -3.53
N ASN A 110 -2.56 30.30 -2.79
CA ASN A 110 -3.46 31.43 -3.07
C ASN A 110 -2.79 32.82 -3.07
N ASN A 111 -1.47 32.92 -2.89
CA ASN A 111 -0.73 34.18 -2.86
C ASN A 111 -0.21 34.57 -4.26
N GLN A 112 -1.04 34.45 -5.29
CA GLN A 112 -0.69 34.85 -6.66
C GLN A 112 -0.95 36.35 -6.96
N GLN A 113 -1.43 37.13 -5.99
CA GLN A 113 -1.55 38.59 -6.16
C GLN A 113 -0.28 39.38 -5.79
N ASP A 114 0.70 38.79 -5.09
CA ASP A 114 1.90 39.52 -4.63
C ASP A 114 3.24 39.06 -5.25
N LYS A 115 3.23 38.19 -6.27
CA LYS A 115 4.48 37.68 -6.89
C LYS A 115 4.59 37.96 -8.38
N GLN A 116 4.70 39.24 -8.75
CA GLN A 116 5.16 39.63 -10.09
C GLN A 116 6.70 39.74 -10.24
N ASN A 117 7.48 39.54 -9.17
CA ASN A 117 8.94 39.75 -9.20
C ASN A 117 9.79 38.58 -8.66
N GLN A 118 9.28 37.34 -8.64
CA GLN A 118 10.10 36.17 -8.29
C GLN A 118 10.29 35.23 -9.48
N HIS A 119 11.56 34.93 -9.77
CA HIS A 119 12.00 33.95 -10.76
C HIS A 119 11.28 32.59 -10.52
N PRO A 120 10.75 31.93 -11.56
CA PRO A 120 9.86 30.76 -11.42
C PRO A 120 10.53 29.45 -10.94
N SER A 121 11.76 29.46 -10.45
CA SER A 121 12.54 28.23 -10.21
C SER A 121 12.58 27.71 -8.76
N GLN A 122 11.78 28.24 -7.82
CA GLN A 122 11.85 27.83 -6.40
C GLN A 122 10.49 27.81 -5.68
N ASN A 123 9.52 27.05 -6.18
CA ASN A 123 8.36 26.66 -5.37
C ASN A 123 8.53 25.20 -4.95
N THR A 124 9.08 24.96 -3.75
CA THR A 124 8.94 23.68 -3.06
C THR A 124 7.50 23.58 -2.57
N ALA A 125 6.61 23.03 -3.39
CA ALA A 125 5.27 22.75 -2.93
C ALA A 125 5.36 21.69 -1.83
N ASN A 126 5.07 22.07 -0.59
CA ASN A 126 4.97 21.13 0.53
C ASN A 126 3.60 20.41 0.56
N GLU A 127 2.71 20.80 -0.34
CA GLU A 127 1.35 20.28 -0.47
C GLU A 127 1.06 19.95 -1.94
N TRP A 128 0.39 18.83 -2.16
CA TRP A 128 -0.06 18.38 -3.47
C TRP A 128 -1.56 18.09 -3.45
N LEU A 129 -2.21 18.34 -4.57
CA LEU A 129 -3.61 18.03 -4.81
C LEU A 129 -3.70 16.72 -5.57
N LEU A 130 -4.59 15.86 -5.10
CA LEU A 130 -5.02 14.66 -5.80
C LEU A 130 -6.30 15.00 -6.56
N ASN A 131 -6.22 15.03 -7.88
CA ASN A 131 -7.36 15.30 -8.76
C ASN A 131 -7.83 14.00 -9.38
N THR A 132 -9.12 13.68 -9.27
CA THR A 132 -9.72 12.55 -9.97
C THR A 132 -9.58 12.68 -11.48
N GLU A 133 -9.79 11.58 -12.22
CA GLU A 133 -9.72 11.56 -13.70
C GLU A 133 -10.59 12.62 -14.39
N ASN A 134 -11.71 13.03 -13.78
CA ASN A 134 -12.57 14.10 -14.28
C ASN A 134 -12.08 15.53 -13.94
N GLY A 135 -10.89 15.68 -13.36
CA GLY A 135 -10.28 16.96 -13.00
C GLY A 135 -10.77 17.57 -11.68
N GLN A 136 -11.62 16.88 -10.91
CA GLN A 136 -12.08 17.37 -9.62
C GLN A 136 -11.04 17.12 -8.52
N ALA A 137 -10.77 18.13 -7.68
CA ALA A 137 -9.94 17.96 -6.50
C ALA A 137 -10.61 17.02 -5.50
N TYR A 138 -9.97 15.89 -5.24
CA TYR A 138 -10.43 14.82 -4.36
C TYR A 138 -9.84 14.93 -2.96
N ALA A 139 -8.54 15.18 -2.87
CA ALA A 139 -7.84 15.30 -1.60
C ALA A 139 -6.62 16.23 -1.73
N ARG A 140 -6.08 16.62 -0.59
CA ARG A 140 -4.77 17.25 -0.46
C ARG A 140 -3.86 16.36 0.36
N ILE A 141 -2.59 16.27 -0.04
CA ILE A 141 -1.55 15.56 0.70
C ILE A 141 -0.41 16.48 1.07
N GLN A 142 0.19 16.22 2.22
CA GLN A 142 1.42 16.85 2.68
C GLN A 142 2.37 15.76 3.19
N LEU A 143 3.59 15.76 2.66
CA LEU A 143 4.65 14.88 3.14
C LEU A 143 5.14 15.32 4.52
N THR A 144 5.43 14.33 5.37
CA THR A 144 6.01 14.50 6.70
C THR A 144 7.16 13.52 6.88
N ALA A 145 7.93 13.67 7.96
CA ALA A 145 9.02 12.74 8.29
C ALA A 145 8.56 11.29 8.53
N HIS A 146 7.27 11.06 8.81
CA HIS A 146 6.74 9.76 9.23
C HIS A 146 5.65 9.21 8.29
N GLY A 147 5.35 9.89 7.18
CA GLY A 147 4.25 9.54 6.29
C GLY A 147 3.53 10.75 5.69
N LEU A 148 2.24 10.60 5.41
CA LEU A 148 1.42 11.60 4.73
C LEU A 148 0.29 12.11 5.62
N LYS A 149 0.15 13.43 5.72
CA LYS A 149 -1.13 14.03 6.11
C LYS A 149 -2.03 14.05 4.89
N PHE A 150 -3.21 13.47 5.01
CA PHE A 150 -4.20 13.32 3.95
C PHE A 150 -5.50 14.03 4.34
N SER A 151 -5.82 15.12 3.63
CA SER A 151 -7.05 15.88 3.77
C SER A 151 -8.05 15.45 2.68
N LEU A 152 -9.08 14.69 3.04
CA LEU A 152 -10.15 14.33 2.11
C LEU A 152 -11.15 15.48 1.96
N TYR A 153 -11.45 15.88 0.72
CA TYR A 153 -12.48 16.88 0.47
C TYR A 153 -13.87 16.27 0.58
N ASN A 154 -14.70 16.80 1.49
CA ASN A 154 -16.08 16.36 1.61
C ASN A 154 -16.88 16.89 0.40
N GLN A 155 -17.29 15.99 -0.50
CA GLN A 155 -17.97 16.33 -1.76
C GLN A 155 -19.44 16.76 -1.60
N LYS A 156 -19.92 17.04 -0.38
CA LYS A 156 -21.27 17.58 -0.18
C LYS A 156 -21.33 19.01 -0.74
N ASN A 157 -21.72 19.11 -2.00
CA ASN A 157 -22.09 20.35 -2.67
C ASN A 157 -23.37 20.90 -2.01
N ILE A 158 -23.22 21.61 -0.90
CA ILE A 158 -24.21 22.58 -0.43
C ILE A 158 -23.60 23.93 -0.76
N GLN A 159 -24.24 24.67 -1.66
CA GLN A 159 -23.82 26.01 -2.06
C GLN A 159 -23.49 26.84 -0.81
N ASN A 160 -22.33 27.51 -0.80
CA ASN A 160 -21.83 28.40 0.25
C ASN A 160 -21.39 27.79 1.59
N GLN A 161 -21.13 26.47 1.68
CA GLN A 161 -20.42 25.92 2.84
C GLN A 161 -18.94 25.66 2.53
N GLN A 162 -18.08 26.11 3.44
CA GLN A 162 -16.65 25.82 3.46
C GLN A 162 -16.45 24.30 3.30
N LYS A 163 -15.58 23.88 2.36
CA LYS A 163 -15.25 22.46 2.19
C LYS A 163 -14.72 21.94 3.51
N ASN A 164 -15.52 21.14 4.22
CA ASN A 164 -15.03 20.44 5.41
C ASN A 164 -14.01 19.40 4.93
N GLU A 165 -12.80 19.46 5.47
CA GLU A 165 -11.75 18.48 5.23
C GLU A 165 -11.73 17.48 6.38
N THR A 166 -11.68 16.19 6.06
CA THR A 166 -11.35 15.16 7.06
C THR A 166 -9.88 14.84 6.93
N GLN A 167 -9.11 15.13 7.98
CA GLN A 167 -7.68 14.86 8.03
C GLN A 167 -7.41 13.50 8.65
N VAL A 168 -6.59 12.71 7.96
CA VAL A 168 -6.08 11.43 8.45
C VAL A 168 -4.58 11.34 8.17
N PHE A 169 -3.88 10.52 8.94
CA PHE A 169 -2.46 10.27 8.73
C PHE A 169 -2.28 8.89 8.09
N LEU A 170 -1.58 8.83 6.95
CA LEU A 170 -1.25 7.59 6.26
C LEU A 170 0.23 7.27 6.48
N HIS A 171 0.53 6.07 6.93
CA HIS A 171 1.88 5.60 7.15
C HIS A 171 2.45 5.01 5.87
N PRO A 172 3.75 5.21 5.55
CA PRO A 172 4.40 4.48 4.47
C PRO A 172 4.37 3.00 4.81
N VAL A 173 4.21 2.15 3.80
CA VAL A 173 4.16 0.71 3.99
C VAL A 173 5.00 -0.04 2.96
N GLU A 174 5.67 -1.09 3.42
CA GLU A 174 6.50 -1.97 2.60
C GLU A 174 6.11 -3.43 2.80
N ASN A 175 6.08 -4.21 1.73
CA ASN A 175 5.68 -5.62 1.80
C ASN A 175 6.66 -6.42 2.67
N MET A 176 6.11 -7.26 3.54
CA MET A 176 6.85 -8.22 4.36
C MET A 176 6.51 -9.64 3.90
N GLN A 177 7.52 -10.51 3.83
CA GLN A 177 7.29 -11.90 3.48
C GLN A 177 6.47 -12.60 4.58
N VAL A 178 5.51 -13.42 4.15
CA VAL A 178 4.70 -14.25 5.04
C VAL A 178 4.89 -15.72 4.68
N SER A 179 5.22 -16.54 5.67
CA SER A 179 5.19 -17.99 5.58
C SER A 179 3.94 -18.49 6.30
N ASN A 180 2.91 -18.83 5.52
CA ASN A 180 1.60 -19.17 6.04
C ASN A 180 1.35 -20.69 6.04
N ALA A 181 1.14 -21.29 7.21
CA ALA A 181 0.79 -22.71 7.35
C ALA A 181 -0.73 -22.99 7.19
N LEU A 182 -1.58 -21.97 7.26
CA LEU A 182 -3.03 -22.12 7.25
C LEU A 182 -3.56 -22.40 5.85
N LYS A 183 -4.37 -23.45 5.73
CA LYS A 183 -5.08 -23.77 4.50
C LYS A 183 -6.27 -22.83 4.30
N HIS A 184 -6.50 -22.41 3.06
CA HIS A 184 -7.64 -21.56 2.67
C HIS A 184 -7.64 -20.19 3.36
N VAL A 185 -6.47 -19.71 3.79
CA VAL A 185 -6.29 -18.35 4.30
C VAL A 185 -5.19 -17.71 3.49
N ASP A 186 -5.44 -16.52 2.95
CA ASP A 186 -4.41 -15.70 2.30
C ASP A 186 -4.01 -14.57 3.26
N ILE A 187 -2.70 -14.41 3.49
CA ILE A 187 -2.17 -13.44 4.45
C ILE A 187 -1.07 -12.64 3.77
N GLN A 188 -1.27 -11.33 3.75
CA GLN A 188 -0.28 -10.36 3.30
C GLN A 188 0.12 -9.51 4.50
N ALA A 189 1.42 -9.23 4.64
CA ALA A 189 1.93 -8.37 5.68
C ALA A 189 2.65 -7.18 5.08
N GLU A 190 2.50 -6.04 5.72
CA GLU A 190 3.19 -4.81 5.36
C GLU A 190 3.81 -4.20 6.63
N HIS A 191 5.10 -3.88 6.58
CA HIS A 191 5.78 -3.10 7.62
C HIS A 191 5.31 -1.65 7.57
N VAL A 192 5.13 -1.02 8.73
CA VAL A 192 4.51 0.31 8.85
C VAL A 192 5.48 1.33 9.43
N GLN A 193 5.97 1.07 10.64
CA GLN A 193 6.83 2.00 11.36
C GLN A 193 7.58 1.30 12.48
N ASN A 194 8.65 1.95 12.95
CA ASN A 194 9.39 1.56 14.13
C ASN A 194 9.14 2.59 15.24
N VAL A 195 8.80 2.13 16.44
CA VAL A 195 8.58 2.95 17.63
C VAL A 195 9.60 2.55 18.68
N GLU A 196 10.35 3.51 19.21
CA GLU A 196 11.31 3.23 20.27
C GLU A 196 10.57 2.89 21.57
N VAL A 197 10.88 1.72 22.15
CA VAL A 197 10.35 1.29 23.44
C VAL A 197 11.48 1.39 24.45
N LYS A 198 11.31 2.25 25.45
CA LYS A 198 12.26 2.35 26.55
C LYS A 198 12.07 1.16 27.50
N GLU A 199 12.80 0.08 27.27
CA GLU A 199 13.05 -0.93 28.29
C GLU A 199 14.40 -0.68 28.98
N LEU A 200 14.49 -1.02 30.26
CA LEU A 200 15.51 -0.52 31.20
C LEU A 200 16.96 -0.95 30.89
N ASN A 201 17.19 -1.91 30.00
CA ASN A 201 18.52 -2.54 29.83
C ASN A 201 19.05 -2.62 28.40
N ASP A 202 18.21 -2.52 27.36
CA ASP A 202 18.62 -2.47 25.94
C ASP A 202 17.56 -1.69 25.13
N PRO A 203 17.92 -0.87 24.12
CA PRO A 203 16.95 -0.19 23.28
C PRO A 203 16.22 -1.21 22.38
N VAL A 204 15.06 -1.64 22.83
CA VAL A 204 14.14 -2.48 22.06
C VAL A 204 13.25 -1.55 21.22
N MET A 205 13.06 -1.91 19.94
CA MET A 205 12.12 -1.20 19.07
C MET A 205 10.86 -2.04 18.90
N ALA A 206 9.70 -1.39 18.96
CA ALA A 206 8.45 -1.96 18.51
C ALA A 206 8.31 -1.74 17.00
N HIS A 207 8.26 -2.83 16.25
CA HIS A 207 8.09 -2.83 14.80
C HIS A 207 6.65 -3.18 14.47
N ASP A 208 5.90 -2.20 13.96
CA ASP A 208 4.49 -2.34 13.65
C ASP A 208 4.29 -2.86 12.22
N TYR A 209 3.37 -3.81 12.08
CA TYR A 209 2.97 -4.41 10.81
C TYR A 209 1.44 -4.38 10.66
N PHE A 210 0.97 -4.19 9.43
CA PHE A 210 -0.40 -4.46 9.04
C PHE A 210 -0.50 -5.81 8.35
N LEU A 211 -1.37 -6.68 8.87
CA LEU A 211 -1.69 -7.96 8.24
C LEU A 211 -3.07 -7.87 7.61
N ALA A 212 -3.13 -8.10 6.31
CA ALA A 212 -4.38 -8.27 5.57
C ALA A 212 -4.65 -9.77 5.43
N ILE A 213 -5.65 -10.25 6.17
CA ILE A 213 -5.97 -11.67 6.30
C ILE A 213 -7.30 -11.94 5.61
N HIS A 214 -7.28 -12.73 4.55
CA HIS A 214 -8.47 -13.16 3.82
C HIS A 214 -8.77 -14.62 4.15
N ASN A 215 -9.79 -14.83 4.98
CA ASN A 215 -10.29 -16.15 5.31
C ASN A 215 -11.20 -16.63 4.17
N GLN A 216 -10.72 -17.60 3.38
CA GLN A 216 -11.43 -18.20 2.25
C GLN A 216 -12.07 -19.55 2.64
N SER A 217 -12.09 -19.89 3.92
CA SER A 217 -12.78 -21.07 4.43
C SER A 217 -14.27 -20.80 4.68
N ASP A 218 -15.03 -21.86 4.94
CA ASP A 218 -16.45 -21.82 5.32
C ASP A 218 -16.66 -21.65 6.84
N GLN A 219 -15.58 -21.53 7.63
CA GLN A 219 -15.62 -21.35 9.08
C GLN A 219 -14.95 -20.05 9.50
N ALA A 220 -15.29 -19.57 10.70
CA ALA A 220 -14.57 -18.44 11.28
C ALA A 220 -13.14 -18.87 11.66
N LEU A 221 -12.17 -18.01 11.40
CA LEU A 221 -10.76 -18.22 11.73
C LEU A 221 -10.44 -17.49 13.03
N GLN A 222 -10.00 -18.23 14.04
CA GLN A 222 -9.46 -17.65 15.28
C GLN A 222 -7.92 -17.74 15.23
N LEU A 223 -7.26 -16.59 15.33
CA LEU A 223 -5.82 -16.50 15.52
C LEU A 223 -5.50 -16.09 16.95
N HIS A 224 -4.38 -16.57 17.46
CA HIS A 224 -3.81 -16.16 18.73
C HIS A 224 -2.48 -15.45 18.49
N ALA A 225 -2.05 -14.62 19.44
CA ALA A 225 -0.77 -13.93 19.35
C ALA A 225 0.41 -14.93 19.17
N ASN A 226 0.33 -16.10 19.79
CA ASN A 226 1.36 -17.15 19.68
C ASN A 226 1.42 -17.82 18.29
N ASP A 227 0.39 -17.66 17.47
CA ASP A 227 0.36 -18.18 16.10
C ASP A 227 1.18 -17.28 15.16
N LEU A 228 1.49 -16.05 15.59
CA LEU A 228 2.19 -15.02 14.83
C LEU A 228 3.62 -14.87 15.36
N VAL A 229 4.61 -15.21 14.55
CA VAL A 229 6.03 -15.13 14.93
C VAL A 229 6.82 -14.45 13.83
N LEU A 230 7.61 -13.44 14.18
CA LEU A 230 8.58 -12.85 13.28
C LEU A 230 9.91 -13.59 13.41
N VAL A 231 10.52 -13.90 12.28
CA VAL A 231 11.83 -14.55 12.20
C VAL A 231 12.80 -13.61 11.50
N ASP A 232 13.96 -13.41 12.11
CA ASP A 232 15.04 -12.63 11.51
C ASP A 232 15.95 -13.48 10.61
N GLN A 233 16.91 -12.82 9.95
CA GLN A 233 17.88 -13.49 9.08
C GLN A 233 18.85 -14.42 9.83
N GLN A 234 18.89 -14.36 11.17
CA GLN A 234 19.67 -15.23 12.05
C GLN A 234 18.82 -16.36 12.66
N TYR A 235 17.58 -16.53 12.18
CA TYR A 235 16.60 -17.52 12.65
C TYR A 235 16.16 -17.34 14.11
N GLN A 236 16.31 -16.16 14.68
CA GLN A 236 15.71 -15.82 15.98
C GLN A 236 14.22 -15.58 15.80
N GLU A 237 13.42 -16.07 16.75
CA GLU A 237 11.97 -15.92 16.76
C GLU A 237 11.55 -14.82 17.75
N TYR A 238 10.67 -13.93 17.30
CA TYR A 238 10.08 -12.86 18.10
C TYR A 238 8.56 -13.04 18.13
N ALA A 239 8.01 -13.14 19.34
CA ALA A 239 6.56 -13.30 19.53
C ALA A 239 5.83 -11.99 19.20
N ALA A 240 4.64 -12.12 18.62
CA ALA A 240 3.78 -10.97 18.36
C ALA A 240 3.22 -10.37 19.66
N VAL A 241 3.16 -9.04 19.69
CA VAL A 241 2.41 -8.24 20.65
C VAL A 241 1.21 -7.67 19.91
N VAL A 242 0.01 -8.11 20.31
CA VAL A 242 -1.25 -7.76 19.62
C VAL A 242 -2.29 -7.35 20.66
N ASP A 243 -3.05 -6.29 20.36
CA ASP A 243 -4.24 -5.97 21.16
C ASP A 243 -5.26 -7.11 21.01
N PRO A 244 -5.78 -7.69 22.10
CA PRO A 244 -6.80 -8.73 22.04
C PRO A 244 -8.02 -8.35 21.18
N GLN A 245 -8.38 -7.06 21.09
CA GLN A 245 -9.49 -6.59 20.24
C GLN A 245 -9.21 -6.78 18.74
N PHE A 246 -7.94 -6.84 18.33
CA PHE A 246 -7.56 -7.12 16.95
C PHE A 246 -7.50 -8.61 16.61
N LEU A 247 -7.70 -9.49 17.59
CA LEU A 247 -7.74 -10.95 17.41
C LEU A 247 -9.17 -11.52 17.49
N GLU A 248 -10.20 -10.70 17.25
CA GLU A 248 -11.55 -11.22 17.07
C GLU A 248 -11.61 -12.25 15.92
N PRO A 249 -12.45 -13.30 16.03
CA PRO A 249 -12.56 -14.30 14.97
C PRO A 249 -12.88 -13.67 13.62
N ILE A 250 -12.08 -13.99 12.61
CA ILE A 250 -12.25 -13.50 11.24
C ILE A 250 -13.34 -14.34 10.57
N PRO A 251 -14.50 -13.77 10.20
CA PRO A 251 -15.60 -14.54 9.65
C PRO A 251 -15.22 -15.28 8.35
N ALA A 252 -15.97 -16.34 8.06
CA ALA A 252 -15.84 -17.10 6.81
C ALA A 252 -16.00 -16.18 5.58
N GLN A 253 -15.19 -16.41 4.55
CA GLN A 253 -15.22 -15.66 3.28
C GLN A 253 -15.01 -14.14 3.45
N GLN A 254 -14.33 -13.69 4.51
CA GLN A 254 -14.08 -12.27 4.76
C GLN A 254 -12.59 -11.92 4.85
N LYS A 255 -12.29 -10.67 4.51
CA LYS A 255 -10.98 -10.05 4.67
C LYS A 255 -10.98 -9.09 5.85
N GLN A 256 -9.96 -9.20 6.70
CA GLN A 256 -9.76 -8.38 7.87
C GLN A 256 -8.33 -7.85 7.93
N TRP A 257 -8.18 -6.60 8.35
CA TRP A 257 -6.87 -5.99 8.60
C TRP A 257 -6.59 -5.91 10.09
N ILE A 258 -5.41 -6.33 10.52
CA ILE A 258 -5.00 -6.25 11.93
C ILE A 258 -3.64 -5.55 12.02
N LYS A 259 -3.43 -4.82 13.12
CA LYS A 259 -2.12 -4.27 13.47
C LYS A 259 -1.47 -5.20 14.50
N VAL A 260 -0.24 -5.60 14.23
CA VAL A 260 0.58 -6.43 15.11
C VAL A 260 1.93 -5.74 15.30
N SER A 261 2.50 -5.83 16.49
CA SER A 261 3.84 -5.33 16.78
C SER A 261 4.78 -6.47 17.16
N PHE A 262 6.05 -6.36 16.78
CA PHE A 262 7.11 -7.25 17.23
C PHE A 262 8.20 -6.43 17.89
N HIS A 263 8.70 -6.90 19.03
CA HIS A 263 9.70 -6.16 19.81
C HIS A 263 11.07 -6.81 19.60
N TYR A 264 11.97 -6.10 18.92
CA TYR A 264 13.33 -6.54 18.68
C TYR A 264 14.30 -5.36 18.49
N PRO A 265 15.62 -5.56 18.60
CA PRO A 265 16.60 -4.47 18.48
C PRO A 265 16.60 -3.85 17.08
N ALA A 266 16.86 -2.54 16.99
CA ALA A 266 16.95 -1.81 15.71
C ALA A 266 18.04 -2.37 14.76
N SER A 267 19.04 -3.05 15.31
CA SER A 267 20.13 -3.68 14.55
C SER A 267 19.72 -4.99 13.86
N VAL A 268 18.57 -5.56 14.20
CA VAL A 268 18.08 -6.82 13.63
C VAL A 268 17.25 -6.54 12.38
N GLN A 269 17.51 -7.34 11.35
CA GLN A 269 16.75 -7.30 10.11
C GLN A 269 15.74 -8.45 10.07
N ALA A 270 14.45 -8.10 10.07
CA ALA A 270 13.37 -9.06 9.90
C ALA A 270 13.45 -9.74 8.51
N ASP A 271 13.13 -11.04 8.46
CA ASP A 271 13.13 -11.83 7.23
C ASP A 271 11.69 -12.23 6.85
N VAL A 272 10.99 -12.92 7.74
CA VAL A 272 9.66 -13.46 7.46
C VAL A 272 8.74 -13.45 8.68
N ILE A 273 7.45 -13.16 8.48
CA ILE A 273 6.41 -13.44 9.48
C ILE A 273 5.87 -14.84 9.22
N LYS A 274 6.05 -15.74 10.18
CA LYS A 274 5.50 -17.09 10.17
C LYS A 274 4.14 -17.10 10.86
N ILE A 275 3.17 -17.74 10.20
CA ILE A 275 1.85 -18.05 10.74
C ILE A 275 1.81 -19.55 10.99
N LYS A 276 1.73 -19.94 12.26
CA LYS A 276 1.78 -21.33 12.72
C LYS A 276 0.41 -22.01 12.62
#